data_AF-A0AAW2SGY9-F1
#
_entry.id   AF-A0AAW2SGY9-F1
#
_cell.length_a   1.000
_cell.length_b   1.000
_cell.length_c   1.000
_cell.angle_alpha   90.00
_cell.angle_beta   90.00
_cell.angle_gamma   90.00
#
_symmetry.space_group_name_H-M   'P 1'
#
loop_
_entity.id
_entity.type
_entity.pdbx_description
1 polymer ?
#
loop_
_entity_poly.entity_id
_entity_poly.type
_entity_poly.pdbx_seq_one_letter_code
_entity_poly.pdbx_strand_id
1 'polypeptide(L)'
;MLVLFKFLERGSDVEAQLAAILFENAIDASEFSPEVLSCLPPIPWEIPQEELQSRMDLRNLCIFTIDPASASDLDDALSVERLSDGVFRVGVHIADVSFFVLPDTALDIDAQIRSTSVYLLQRKLPMLPSMLSDNLASLNPGEDRLAFSIFWDINSAGEVLDRWIGRTIIRSCSKLSYEHAQEIIDEAFDLQDSSQSIEHWPKLYGNSEWCDVVKSVKSLHEISKKLRENRFKGGSCPLKAQK
;
A
#
# COMPACT_ATOMS: atom_id res chain seq x y z
N MET A 1 -2.08 -46.83 5.82
CA MET A 1 -0.93 -46.57 6.71
C MET A 1 -1.03 -45.12 7.15
N LEU A 2 -1.43 -44.87 8.40
CA LEU A 2 -1.47 -43.51 8.96
C LEU A 2 -0.04 -43.15 9.39
N VAL A 3 0.51 -42.08 8.84
CA VAL A 3 1.82 -41.55 9.24
C VAL A 3 1.55 -40.40 10.20
N LEU A 4 2.04 -40.50 11.43
CA LEU A 4 2.01 -39.39 12.38
C LEU A 4 2.96 -38.30 11.87
N PHE A 5 2.40 -37.16 11.44
CA PHE A 5 3.19 -36.08 10.83
C PHE A 5 3.79 -35.12 11.86
N LYS A 6 3.06 -34.76 12.92
CA LYS A 6 3.52 -33.84 13.97
C LYS A 6 2.69 -34.00 15.26
N PHE A 7 3.33 -33.86 16.42
CA PHE A 7 2.63 -33.73 17.71
C PHE A 7 2.43 -32.24 18.01
N LEU A 8 1.19 -31.81 18.22
CA LEU A 8 0.86 -30.48 18.73
C LEU A 8 0.65 -30.59 20.25
N GLU A 9 0.97 -29.53 21.00
CA GLU A 9 0.87 -29.52 22.47
C GLU A 9 -0.60 -29.63 22.95
N ARG A 10 -0.84 -29.44 24.25
CA ARG A 10 -2.19 -29.55 24.83
C ARG A 10 -3.18 -28.64 24.09
N GLY A 11 -4.36 -29.17 23.76
CA GLY A 11 -5.39 -28.44 23.01
C GLY A 11 -5.98 -27.19 23.68
N SER A 12 -5.53 -26.81 24.87
CA SER A 12 -5.84 -25.53 25.51
C SER A 12 -4.85 -24.41 25.16
N ASP A 13 -3.75 -24.74 24.49
CA ASP A 13 -2.76 -23.76 24.05
C ASP A 13 -3.18 -23.12 22.72
N VAL A 14 -3.14 -21.79 22.68
CA VAL A 14 -3.55 -20.99 21.52
C VAL A 14 -2.64 -21.27 20.32
N GLU A 15 -1.33 -21.47 20.55
CA GLU A 15 -0.38 -21.76 19.46
C GLU A 15 -0.64 -23.13 18.83
N ALA A 16 -0.95 -24.14 19.65
CA ALA A 16 -1.33 -25.46 19.17
C ALA A 16 -2.62 -25.43 18.33
N GLN A 17 -3.62 -24.65 18.76
CA GLN A 17 -4.86 -24.47 18.01
C GLN A 17 -4.64 -23.71 16.70
N LEU A 18 -3.86 -22.62 16.72
CA LEU A 18 -3.49 -21.87 15.51
C LEU A 18 -2.74 -22.76 14.52
N ALA A 19 -1.76 -23.55 14.98
CA ALA A 19 -1.03 -24.48 14.12
C ALA A 19 -1.96 -25.52 13.49
N ALA A 20 -2.96 -26.01 14.22
CA ALA A 20 -3.97 -26.92 13.67
C ALA A 20 -4.81 -26.26 12.58
N ILE A 21 -5.31 -25.03 12.81
CA ILE A 21 -6.09 -24.26 11.83
C ILE A 21 -5.26 -24.03 10.55
N LEU A 22 -4.00 -23.61 10.69
CA LEU A 22 -3.11 -23.38 9.54
C LEU A 22 -2.89 -24.67 8.75
N PHE A 23 -2.65 -25.79 9.42
CA PHE A 23 -2.47 -27.09 8.78
C PHE A 23 -3.74 -27.58 8.07
N GLU A 24 -4.90 -27.49 8.73
CA GLU A 24 -6.20 -27.88 8.17
C GLU A 24 -6.55 -27.10 6.90
N ASN A 25 -6.15 -25.83 6.84
CA ASN A 25 -6.39 -24.95 5.69
C ASN A 25 -5.22 -24.93 4.69
N ALA A 26 -4.22 -25.80 4.86
CA ALA A 26 -3.03 -25.87 4.02
C ALA A 26 -2.28 -24.52 3.86
N ILE A 27 -2.26 -23.72 4.93
CA ILE A 27 -1.55 -22.44 4.97
C ILE A 27 -0.10 -22.71 5.38
N ASP A 28 0.83 -22.39 4.49
CA ASP A 28 2.26 -22.49 4.78
C ASP A 28 2.69 -21.34 5.71
N ALA A 29 3.16 -21.72 6.91
CA ALA A 29 3.69 -20.81 7.92
C ALA A 29 5.19 -21.04 8.17
N SER A 30 5.86 -21.76 7.28
CA SER A 30 7.31 -21.98 7.34
C SER A 30 8.09 -20.73 6.98
N GLU A 31 9.31 -20.64 7.50
CA GLU A 31 10.29 -19.63 7.12
C GLU A 31 10.68 -19.80 5.64
N PHE A 32 11.01 -18.69 4.99
CA PHE A 32 11.48 -18.70 3.60
C PHE A 32 12.81 -19.46 3.47
N SER A 33 12.93 -20.27 2.42
CA SER A 33 14.14 -21.05 2.20
C SER A 33 15.33 -20.16 1.79
N PRO A 34 16.59 -20.63 1.96
CA PRO A 34 17.77 -19.90 1.49
C PRO A 34 17.73 -19.60 -0.02
N GLU A 35 17.14 -20.48 -0.82
CA GLU A 35 16.95 -20.30 -2.27
C GLU A 35 16.03 -19.11 -2.56
N VAL A 36 14.93 -18.98 -1.82
CA VAL A 36 14.02 -17.83 -1.94
C VAL A 36 14.71 -16.54 -1.55
N LEU A 37 15.41 -16.54 -0.41
CA LEU A 37 16.12 -15.36 0.08
C LEU A 37 17.26 -14.93 -0.86
N SER A 38 17.88 -15.88 -1.57
CA SER A 38 18.92 -15.58 -2.57
C SER A 38 18.41 -14.85 -3.82
N CYS A 39 17.09 -14.83 -4.05
CA CYS A 39 16.47 -14.07 -5.13
C CYS A 39 16.33 -12.57 -4.81
N LEU A 40 16.50 -12.17 -3.54
CA LEU A 40 16.40 -10.77 -3.14
C LEU A 40 17.66 -10.00 -3.52
N PRO A 41 17.54 -8.70 -3.86
CA PRO A 41 18.71 -7.88 -4.12
C PRO A 41 19.54 -7.67 -2.83
N PRO A 42 20.85 -7.42 -2.96
CA PRO A 42 21.70 -7.10 -1.82
C PRO A 42 21.31 -5.76 -1.19
N ILE A 43 21.55 -5.62 0.12
CA ILE A 43 21.34 -4.38 0.88
C ILE A 43 22.71 -3.73 1.16
N PRO A 44 22.85 -2.40 1.01
CA PRO A 44 21.83 -1.43 0.58
C PRO A 44 21.50 -1.59 -0.91
N TRP A 45 20.21 -1.47 -1.24
CA TRP A 45 19.71 -1.47 -2.60
C TRP A 45 19.35 -0.04 -3.01
N GLU A 46 19.70 0.33 -4.22
CA GLU A 46 19.35 1.61 -4.84
C GLU A 46 18.72 1.35 -6.21
N ILE A 47 17.88 2.29 -6.65
CA ILE A 47 17.24 2.19 -7.97
C ILE A 47 18.32 2.25 -9.06
N PRO A 48 18.38 1.25 -9.98
CA PRO A 48 19.31 1.27 -11.10
C PRO A 48 19.16 2.49 -12.00
N GLN A 49 20.25 2.95 -12.61
CA GLN A 49 20.24 4.13 -13.49
C GLN A 49 19.36 3.93 -14.73
N GLU A 50 19.26 2.70 -15.22
CA GLU A 50 18.41 2.34 -16.35
C GLU A 50 16.92 2.52 -16.02
N GLU A 51 16.52 2.22 -14.78
CA GLU A 51 15.15 2.42 -14.30
C GLU A 51 14.86 3.92 -14.13
N LEU A 52 15.83 4.71 -13.64
CA LEU A 52 15.73 6.17 -13.54
C LEU A 52 15.51 6.86 -14.90
N GLN A 53 16.04 6.29 -15.98
CA GLN A 53 15.89 6.84 -17.34
C GLN A 53 14.65 6.36 -18.07
N SER A 54 14.20 5.13 -17.80
CA SER A 54 13.09 4.51 -18.54
C SER A 54 11.72 4.77 -17.94
N ARG A 55 11.65 5.07 -16.63
CA ARG A 55 10.41 5.33 -15.91
C ARG A 55 10.07 6.82 -15.87
N MET A 56 8.77 7.12 -15.78
CA MET A 56 8.33 8.49 -15.54
C MET A 56 8.66 8.90 -14.10
N ASP A 57 9.40 10.00 -13.96
CA ASP A 57 9.80 10.54 -12.65
C ASP A 57 8.69 11.40 -12.05
N LEU A 58 8.17 10.96 -10.90
CA LEU A 58 7.12 11.63 -10.14
C LEU A 58 7.59 12.04 -8.74
N ARG A 59 8.90 12.01 -8.45
CA ARG A 59 9.43 12.25 -7.10
C ARG A 59 9.17 13.66 -6.55
N ASN A 60 8.83 14.60 -7.42
CA ASN A 60 8.46 15.97 -7.05
C ASN A 60 6.96 16.19 -6.87
N LEU A 61 6.13 15.17 -7.14
CA LEU A 61 4.67 15.24 -6.97
C LEU A 61 4.30 15.01 -5.50
N CYS A 62 3.24 15.68 -5.04
CA CYS A 62 2.68 15.42 -3.71
C CYS A 62 1.96 14.06 -3.70
N ILE A 63 2.71 13.01 -3.34
CA ILE A 63 2.25 11.63 -3.24
C ILE A 63 2.31 11.18 -1.78
N PHE A 64 1.28 10.52 -1.26
CA PHE A 64 1.25 10.00 0.11
C PHE A 64 0.48 8.69 0.17
N THR A 65 0.69 7.92 1.24
CA THR A 65 -0.10 6.70 1.52
C THR A 65 -1.14 6.97 2.62
N ILE A 66 -2.21 6.18 2.66
CA ILE A 66 -3.23 6.22 3.72
C ILE A 66 -3.54 4.79 4.16
N ASP A 67 -3.07 4.42 5.34
CA ASP A 67 -3.07 3.02 5.80
C ASP A 67 -3.51 2.90 7.26
N PRO A 68 -3.78 1.69 7.78
CA PRO A 68 -3.78 1.50 9.23
C PRO A 68 -2.46 1.97 9.85
N ALA A 69 -2.50 2.58 11.03
CA ALA A 69 -1.28 3.07 11.70
C ALA A 69 -0.20 1.98 11.86
N SER A 70 -0.62 0.73 12.08
CA SER A 70 0.23 -0.45 12.25
C SER A 70 0.79 -1.05 10.94
N ALA A 71 0.41 -0.55 9.76
CA ALA A 71 0.85 -1.13 8.48
C ALA A 71 2.36 -0.91 8.23
N SER A 72 3.03 -1.92 7.69
CA SER A 72 4.44 -1.86 7.29
C SER A 72 4.64 -2.09 5.78
N ASP A 73 3.74 -2.87 5.19
CA ASP A 73 3.58 -3.14 3.77
C ASP A 73 2.65 -2.10 3.13
N LEU A 74 3.23 -0.98 2.67
CA LEU A 74 2.49 0.10 2.02
C LEU A 74 2.50 -0.15 0.51
N ASP A 75 1.42 -0.74 -0.01
CA ASP A 75 1.36 -1.17 -1.40
C ASP A 75 0.86 -0.09 -2.36
N ASP A 76 0.07 0.86 -1.87
CA ASP A 76 -0.55 1.91 -2.68
C ASP A 76 -0.31 3.32 -2.12
N ALA A 77 -0.13 4.26 -3.05
CA ALA A 77 -0.04 5.69 -2.77
C ALA A 77 -0.95 6.47 -3.71
N LEU A 78 -1.34 7.67 -3.27
CA LEU A 78 -2.28 8.52 -3.97
C LEU A 78 -1.66 9.88 -4.28
N SER A 79 -2.07 10.47 -5.40
CA SER A 79 -1.85 11.88 -5.72
C SER A 79 -3.07 12.48 -6.41
N VAL A 80 -3.17 13.81 -6.36
CA VAL A 80 -4.14 14.55 -7.14
C VAL A 80 -3.58 15.89 -7.57
N GLU A 81 -3.82 16.25 -8.83
CA GLU A 81 -3.47 17.55 -9.39
C GLU A 81 -4.71 18.17 -10.05
N ARG A 82 -4.92 19.48 -9.87
CA ARG A 82 -5.99 20.20 -10.56
C ARG A 82 -5.47 20.70 -11.90
N LEU A 83 -5.95 20.13 -13.01
CA LEU A 83 -5.50 20.49 -14.36
C LEU A 83 -6.18 21.78 -14.86
N SER A 84 -7.47 21.93 -14.57
CA SER A 84 -8.29 23.08 -14.96
C SER A 84 -9.51 23.19 -14.06
N ASP A 85 -10.35 24.20 -14.29
CA ASP A 85 -11.58 24.36 -13.53
C ASP A 85 -12.53 23.16 -13.72
N GLY A 86 -12.58 22.30 -12.69
CA GLY A 86 -13.46 21.14 -12.65
C GLY A 86 -12.86 19.85 -13.22
N VAL A 87 -11.56 19.83 -13.56
CA VAL A 87 -10.84 18.61 -13.99
C VAL A 87 -9.63 18.35 -13.09
N PHE A 88 -9.55 17.12 -12.57
CA PHE A 88 -8.49 16.65 -11.70
C PHE A 88 -7.78 15.45 -12.30
N ARG A 89 -6.45 15.42 -12.26
CA ARG A 89 -5.66 14.21 -12.50
C ARG A 89 -5.50 13.47 -11.18
N VAL A 90 -6.11 12.31 -11.04
CA VAL A 90 -5.96 11.42 -9.89
C VAL A 90 -4.94 10.34 -10.22
N GLY A 91 -3.91 10.21 -9.41
CA GLY A 91 -2.89 9.16 -9.51
C GLY A 91 -3.09 8.10 -8.44
N VAL A 92 -3.04 6.84 -8.85
CA VAL A 92 -2.86 5.68 -7.97
C VAL A 92 -1.53 5.04 -8.34
N HIS A 93 -0.65 4.88 -7.36
CA HIS A 93 0.71 4.40 -7.53
C HIS A 93 0.86 3.11 -6.73
N ILE A 94 1.02 1.97 -7.41
CA ILE A 94 1.14 0.66 -6.78
C ILE A 94 2.62 0.28 -6.72
N ALA A 95 3.10 -0.29 -5.62
CA ALA A 95 4.45 -0.84 -5.50
C ALA A 95 4.77 -1.78 -6.67
N ASP A 96 5.90 -1.57 -7.37
CA ASP A 96 6.28 -2.42 -8.51
C ASP A 96 6.97 -3.72 -8.04
N VAL A 97 6.21 -4.58 -7.37
CA VAL A 97 6.68 -5.89 -6.89
C VAL A 97 7.19 -6.76 -8.05
N SER A 98 6.65 -6.57 -9.26
CA SER A 98 7.06 -7.31 -10.47
C SER A 98 8.50 -7.05 -10.90
N PHE A 99 9.10 -5.94 -10.45
CA PHE A 99 10.53 -5.68 -10.65
C PHE A 99 11.42 -6.63 -9.83
N PHE A 100 10.96 -7.01 -8.64
CA PHE A 100 11.74 -7.85 -7.71
C PHE A 100 11.39 -9.34 -7.80
N VAL A 101 10.11 -9.66 -8.03
CA VAL A 101 9.63 -11.04 -8.15
C VAL A 101 9.59 -11.41 -9.64
N LEU A 102 10.70 -11.97 -10.12
CA LEU A 102 10.82 -12.38 -11.52
C LEU A 102 10.19 -13.77 -11.74
N PRO A 103 9.53 -13.99 -12.89
CA PRO A 103 8.93 -15.27 -13.22
C PRO A 103 9.91 -16.44 -13.13
N ASP A 104 9.41 -17.61 -12.73
CA ASP A 104 10.12 -18.89 -12.68
C ASP A 104 11.32 -18.92 -11.69
N THR A 105 11.40 -17.94 -10.78
CA THR A 105 12.37 -17.93 -9.68
C THR A 105 11.85 -18.68 -8.45
N ALA A 106 12.75 -19.04 -7.52
CA ALA A 106 12.33 -19.66 -6.26
C ALA A 106 11.36 -18.75 -5.47
N LEU A 107 11.59 -17.44 -5.47
CA LEU A 107 10.71 -16.46 -4.85
C LEU A 107 9.32 -16.40 -5.50
N ASP A 108 9.24 -16.44 -6.83
CA ASP A 108 7.97 -16.49 -7.55
C ASP A 108 7.20 -17.79 -7.25
N ILE A 109 7.88 -18.94 -7.29
CA ILE A 109 7.26 -20.24 -6.97
C ILE A 109 6.73 -20.26 -5.52
N ASP A 110 7.51 -19.77 -4.55
CA ASP A 110 7.08 -19.69 -3.15
C ASP A 110 5.87 -18.72 -3.00
N ALA A 111 5.93 -17.55 -3.63
CA ALA A 111 4.82 -16.60 -3.64
C ALA A 111 3.54 -17.19 -4.26
N GLN A 112 3.66 -17.98 -5.34
CA GLN A 112 2.53 -18.71 -5.94
C GLN A 112 1.95 -19.75 -4.97
N ILE A 113 2.80 -20.52 -4.28
CA ILE A 113 2.38 -21.52 -3.28
C ILE A 113 1.63 -20.84 -2.13
N ARG A 114 2.16 -19.74 -1.59
CA ARG A 114 1.52 -18.98 -0.50
C ARG A 114 0.26 -18.24 -0.97
N SER A 115 0.25 -17.77 -2.22
CA SER A 115 -0.82 -17.03 -2.92
C SER A 115 -1.25 -15.68 -2.31
N THR A 116 -1.31 -15.56 -0.99
CA THR A 116 -1.75 -14.36 -0.28
C THR A 116 -1.11 -14.29 1.10
N SER A 117 -0.95 -13.09 1.63
CA SER A 117 -0.62 -12.91 3.05
C SER A 117 -1.84 -13.26 3.91
N VAL A 118 -1.63 -13.94 5.03
CA VAL A 118 -2.69 -14.31 5.99
C VAL A 118 -2.55 -13.45 7.24
N TYR A 119 -3.58 -12.65 7.53
CA TYR A 119 -3.62 -11.76 8.69
C TYR A 119 -4.32 -12.47 9.86
N LEU A 120 -3.55 -12.84 10.88
CA LEU A 120 -4.05 -13.37 12.15
C LEU A 120 -4.15 -12.25 13.18
N LEU A 121 -4.84 -12.51 14.30
CA LEU A 121 -4.99 -11.52 15.37
C LEU A 121 -3.64 -11.02 15.93
N GLN A 122 -2.65 -11.91 16.02
CA GLN A 122 -1.36 -11.63 16.68
C GLN A 122 -0.21 -11.42 15.70
N ARG A 123 -0.32 -11.90 14.45
CA ARG A 123 0.76 -11.80 13.45
C ARG A 123 0.26 -11.90 12.02
N LYS A 124 1.07 -11.40 11.08
CA LYS A 124 0.93 -11.60 9.64
C LYS A 124 1.79 -12.81 9.23
N LEU A 125 1.23 -13.73 8.46
CA LEU A 125 2.00 -14.72 7.69
C LEU A 125 2.19 -14.13 6.28
N PRO A 126 3.40 -13.67 5.93
CA PRO A 126 3.59 -12.91 4.71
C PRO A 126 3.71 -13.83 3.48
N MET A 127 3.19 -13.37 2.35
CA MET A 127 3.40 -14.00 1.04
C MET A 127 4.83 -13.86 0.54
N LEU A 128 5.47 -12.73 0.86
CA LEU A 128 6.83 -12.38 0.42
C LEU A 128 7.74 -12.15 1.63
N PRO A 129 9.06 -12.31 1.51
CA PRO A 129 9.99 -11.97 2.59
C PRO A 129 9.81 -10.52 3.06
N SER A 130 9.87 -10.29 4.37
CA SER A 130 9.67 -8.95 4.96
C SER A 130 10.63 -7.89 4.42
N MET A 131 11.85 -8.31 4.08
CA MET A 131 12.84 -7.48 3.40
C MET A 131 12.30 -6.87 2.10
N LEU A 132 11.46 -7.60 1.37
CA LEU A 132 10.79 -7.11 0.17
C LEU A 132 9.52 -6.36 0.52
N SER A 133 8.58 -6.99 1.24
CA SER A 133 7.23 -6.44 1.46
C SER A 133 7.21 -5.18 2.31
N ASP A 134 8.06 -5.11 3.34
CA ASP A 134 8.00 -4.03 4.34
C ASP A 134 9.07 -2.95 4.08
N ASN A 135 10.01 -3.21 3.16
CA ASN A 135 11.12 -2.30 2.88
C ASN A 135 11.25 -1.95 1.39
N LEU A 136 11.74 -2.88 0.56
CA LEU A 136 12.13 -2.57 -0.83
C LEU A 136 10.94 -2.21 -1.73
N ALA A 137 9.84 -2.95 -1.61
CA ALA A 137 8.61 -2.71 -2.38
C ALA A 137 7.68 -1.71 -1.66
N SER A 138 7.69 -1.69 -0.33
CA SER A 138 6.86 -0.76 0.47
C SER A 138 7.13 0.69 0.10
N LEU A 139 6.06 1.46 -0.10
CA LEU A 139 6.08 2.87 -0.49
C LEU A 139 6.40 3.81 0.70
N ASN A 140 7.45 3.48 1.44
CA ASN A 140 7.89 4.18 2.64
C ASN A 140 8.16 5.68 2.36
N PRO A 141 7.76 6.57 3.28
CA PRO A 141 7.88 8.01 3.07
C PRO A 141 9.32 8.47 3.12
N GLY A 142 9.68 9.42 2.24
CA GLY A 142 11.02 9.98 2.17
C GLY A 142 12.04 9.08 1.47
N GLU A 143 11.59 8.07 0.73
CA GLU A 143 12.47 7.21 -0.04
C GLU A 143 11.99 7.08 -1.48
N ASP A 144 12.94 6.95 -2.42
CA ASP A 144 12.61 6.75 -3.82
C ASP A 144 12.16 5.30 -4.00
N ARG A 145 11.03 5.09 -4.68
CA ARG A 145 10.41 3.77 -4.86
C ARG A 145 9.94 3.56 -6.30
N LEU A 146 10.10 2.33 -6.76
CA LEU A 146 9.58 1.88 -8.04
C LEU A 146 8.09 1.60 -7.90
N ALA A 147 7.29 2.20 -8.78
CA ALA A 147 5.85 2.03 -8.78
C ALA A 147 5.32 1.76 -10.20
N PHE A 148 4.15 1.16 -10.26
CA PHE A 148 3.31 1.04 -11.43
C PHE A 148 2.09 1.94 -11.21
N SER A 149 1.96 2.98 -12.03
CA SER A 149 1.00 4.05 -11.79
C SER A 149 -0.12 4.05 -12.82
N ILE A 150 -1.29 4.47 -12.36
CA ILE A 150 -2.44 4.77 -13.19
C ILE A 150 -2.87 6.21 -12.91
N PHE A 151 -3.02 6.99 -13.97
CA PHE A 151 -3.61 8.33 -13.91
C PHE A 151 -4.97 8.35 -14.59
N TRP A 152 -5.92 9.03 -13.96
CA TRP A 152 -7.21 9.36 -14.53
C TRP A 152 -7.42 10.87 -14.50
N ASP A 153 -7.78 11.45 -15.64
CA ASP A 153 -8.32 12.81 -15.68
C ASP A 153 -9.83 12.72 -15.45
N ILE A 154 -10.31 13.19 -14.31
CA ILE A 154 -11.69 13.06 -13.83
C ILE A 154 -12.32 14.44 -13.73
N ASN A 155 -13.50 14.61 -14.33
CA ASN A 155 -14.26 15.85 -14.21
C ASN A 155 -15.10 15.89 -12.91
N SER A 156 -15.70 17.04 -12.62
CA SER A 156 -16.57 17.24 -11.44
C SER A 156 -17.83 16.35 -11.40
N ALA A 157 -18.23 15.78 -12.53
CA ALA A 157 -19.32 14.81 -12.59
C ALA A 157 -18.87 13.39 -12.20
N GLY A 158 -17.56 13.16 -12.04
CA GLY A 158 -16.96 11.85 -11.78
C GLY A 158 -16.75 11.03 -13.07
N GLU A 159 -16.75 11.67 -14.23
CA GLU A 159 -16.50 11.03 -15.52
C GLU A 159 -15.01 11.03 -15.83
N VAL A 160 -14.50 9.90 -16.32
CA VAL A 160 -13.12 9.77 -16.75
C VAL A 160 -12.99 10.31 -18.18
N LEU A 161 -12.18 11.34 -18.34
CA LEU A 161 -11.87 11.99 -19.61
C LEU A 161 -10.66 11.36 -20.31
N ASP A 162 -9.62 11.02 -19.54
CA ASP A 162 -8.39 10.41 -20.06
C ASP A 162 -7.79 9.42 -19.08
N ARG A 163 -6.92 8.53 -19.59
CA ARG A 163 -6.25 7.47 -18.83
C ARG A 163 -4.81 7.31 -19.27
N TRP A 164 -3.91 7.20 -18.31
CA TRP A 164 -2.53 6.80 -18.56
C TRP A 164 -2.13 5.69 -17.59
N ILE A 165 -1.33 4.74 -18.08
CA ILE A 165 -0.82 3.63 -17.29
C ILE A 165 0.66 3.45 -17.66
N GLY A 166 1.52 3.30 -16.65
CA GLY A 166 2.94 3.06 -16.89
C GLY A 166 3.78 2.93 -15.64
N ARG A 167 5.04 2.55 -15.84
CA ARG A 167 6.03 2.45 -14.76
C ARG A 167 6.59 3.83 -14.41
N THR A 168 6.70 4.06 -13.11
CA THR A 168 7.05 5.35 -12.52
C THR A 168 8.05 5.19 -11.39
N ILE A 169 8.67 6.29 -11.00
CA ILE A 169 9.43 6.41 -9.75
C ILE A 169 8.76 7.48 -8.90
N ILE A 170 8.42 7.13 -7.67
CA ILE A 170 7.74 8.02 -6.74
C ILE A 170 8.61 8.24 -5.50
N ARG A 171 8.28 9.28 -4.73
CA ARG A 171 8.82 9.51 -3.40
C ARG A 171 7.68 9.98 -2.51
N SER A 172 7.14 9.07 -1.70
CA SER A 172 6.02 9.39 -0.82
C SER A 172 6.45 10.49 0.17
N CYS A 173 5.67 11.56 0.27
CA CYS A 173 5.95 12.68 1.16
C CYS A 173 5.52 12.37 2.61
N SER A 174 4.57 11.46 2.82
CA SER A 174 4.09 11.09 4.16
C SER A 174 3.33 9.76 4.16
N LYS A 175 3.32 9.08 5.31
CA LYS A 175 2.45 7.93 5.61
C LYS A 175 1.33 8.42 6.53
N LEU A 176 0.14 8.62 5.98
CA LEU A 176 -1.04 9.01 6.77
C LEU A 176 -1.75 7.77 7.32
N SER A 177 -2.45 7.93 8.45
CA SER A 177 -3.41 6.94 8.90
C SER A 177 -4.83 7.33 8.47
N TYR A 178 -5.79 6.41 8.58
CA TYR A 178 -7.20 6.75 8.38
C TYR A 178 -7.68 7.84 9.33
N GLU A 179 -7.19 7.86 10.56
CA GLU A 179 -7.49 8.90 11.55
C GLU A 179 -6.96 10.26 11.10
N HIS A 180 -5.69 10.33 10.66
CA HIS A 180 -5.13 11.56 10.09
C HIS A 180 -5.92 12.08 8.88
N ALA A 181 -6.27 11.19 7.94
CA ALA A 181 -7.05 11.56 6.78
C ALA A 181 -8.45 12.06 7.17
N GLN A 182 -9.08 11.44 8.17
CA GLN A 182 -10.38 11.84 8.68
C GLN A 182 -10.33 13.21 9.37
N GLU A 183 -9.32 13.48 10.18
CA GLU A 183 -9.12 14.79 10.83
C GLU A 183 -8.94 15.93 9.80
N ILE A 184 -8.23 15.66 8.69
CA ILE A 184 -8.12 16.60 7.57
C ILE A 184 -9.48 16.87 6.93
N ILE A 185 -10.29 15.82 6.73
CA ILE A 185 -11.63 15.89 6.13
C ILE A 185 -12.59 16.68 7.02
N ASP A 186 -12.55 16.46 8.33
CA ASP A 186 -13.45 17.08 9.31
C ASP A 186 -13.03 18.51 9.68
N GLU A 187 -11.97 19.03 9.06
CA GLU A 187 -11.40 20.37 9.30
C GLU A 187 -10.93 20.57 10.75
N ALA A 188 -10.64 19.46 11.45
CA ALA A 188 -10.06 19.47 12.79
C ALA A 188 -8.55 19.75 12.80
N PHE A 189 -7.93 19.81 11.60
CA PHE A 189 -6.53 20.15 11.43
C PHE A 189 -6.33 21.67 11.33
N ASP A 190 -5.79 22.28 12.39
CA ASP A 190 -5.36 23.68 12.39
C ASP A 190 -3.86 23.80 12.08
N LEU A 191 -3.54 24.39 10.92
CA LEU A 191 -2.17 24.69 10.49
C LEU A 191 -1.48 25.74 11.37
N GLN A 192 -2.21 26.48 12.21
CA GLN A 192 -1.69 27.60 12.99
C GLN A 192 -1.26 27.22 14.42
N ASP A 193 -1.73 26.11 14.98
CA ASP A 193 -1.35 25.68 16.32
C ASP A 193 -0.10 24.80 16.29
N SER A 194 1.06 25.45 16.21
CA SER A 194 2.40 24.84 16.16
C SER A 194 2.82 24.07 17.43
N SER A 195 2.02 24.10 18.51
CA SER A 195 2.45 23.62 19.83
C SER A 195 1.87 22.27 20.26
N GLN A 196 0.73 21.85 19.69
CA GLN A 196 0.10 20.54 19.96
C GLN A 196 0.30 19.51 18.85
N SER A 197 0.90 19.90 17.72
CA SER A 197 0.78 19.25 16.42
C SER A 197 2.00 18.41 15.98
N ILE A 198 3.13 18.44 16.69
CA ILE A 198 4.37 17.78 16.22
C ILE A 198 4.44 16.28 16.57
N GLU A 199 3.77 15.82 17.64
CA GLU A 199 3.80 14.38 18.02
C GLU A 199 2.73 13.53 17.33
N HIS A 200 1.56 14.11 17.02
CA HIS A 200 0.43 13.39 16.42
C HIS A 200 0.60 13.21 14.90
N TRP A 201 1.14 14.23 14.21
CA TRP A 201 1.23 14.21 12.75
C TRP A 201 2.51 13.50 12.26
N PRO A 202 2.41 12.66 11.20
CA PRO A 202 3.55 11.96 10.65
C PRO A 202 4.55 12.93 10.02
N LYS A 203 5.83 12.56 9.98
CA LYS A 203 6.84 13.41 9.35
C LYS A 203 6.56 13.62 7.86
N LEU A 204 6.79 14.85 7.40
CA LEU A 204 6.70 15.24 5.99
C LEU A 204 8.09 15.22 5.34
N TYR A 205 8.16 14.78 4.10
CA TYR A 205 9.39 14.64 3.31
C TYR A 205 9.26 15.29 1.94
N GLY A 206 10.41 15.68 1.36
CA GLY A 206 10.46 16.30 0.04
C GLY A 206 10.07 17.77 0.08
N ASN A 207 9.51 18.26 -1.03
CA ASN A 207 9.19 19.68 -1.23
C ASN A 207 7.70 20.01 -0.97
N SER A 208 6.88 19.01 -0.68
CA SER A 208 5.46 19.21 -0.38
C SER A 208 5.30 19.83 1.00
N GLU A 209 4.33 20.72 1.15
CA GLU A 209 3.93 21.26 2.45
C GLU A 209 2.64 20.59 2.93
N TRP A 210 2.34 20.69 4.23
CA TRP A 210 1.08 20.21 4.78
C TRP A 210 -0.14 20.84 4.10
N CYS A 211 -0.01 22.08 3.62
CA CYS A 211 -1.08 22.73 2.88
C CYS A 211 -1.41 22.00 1.56
N ASP A 212 -0.42 21.36 0.92
CA ASP A 212 -0.60 20.60 -0.31
C ASP A 212 -1.25 19.24 -0.02
N VAL A 213 -0.79 18.56 1.02
CA VAL A 213 -1.36 17.27 1.47
C VAL A 213 -2.83 17.45 1.86
N VAL A 214 -3.15 18.49 2.64
CA VAL A 214 -4.52 18.80 3.05
C VAL A 214 -5.43 19.07 1.86
N LYS A 215 -4.99 19.91 0.91
CA LYS A 215 -5.74 20.18 -0.33
C LYS A 215 -5.95 18.90 -1.14
N SER A 216 -4.94 18.04 -1.20
CA SER A 216 -4.97 16.78 -1.94
C SER A 216 -5.97 15.80 -1.34
N VAL A 217 -5.92 15.56 -0.03
CA VAL A 217 -6.87 14.70 0.69
C VAL A 217 -8.30 15.21 0.53
N LYS A 218 -8.54 16.51 0.71
CA LYS A 218 -9.88 17.11 0.51
C LYS A 218 -10.37 16.95 -0.92
N SER A 219 -9.51 17.16 -1.91
CA SER A 219 -9.87 17.00 -3.33
C SER A 219 -10.21 15.54 -3.66
N LEU A 220 -9.39 14.59 -3.20
CA LEU A 220 -9.64 13.16 -3.35
C LEU A 220 -10.95 12.74 -2.67
N HIS A 221 -11.24 13.26 -1.47
CA HIS A 221 -12.49 12.99 -0.77
C HIS A 221 -13.71 13.43 -1.56
N GLU A 222 -13.71 14.66 -2.08
CA GLU A 222 -14.83 15.19 -2.89
C GLU A 222 -15.03 14.38 -4.17
N ILE A 223 -13.95 14.02 -4.88
CA ILE A 223 -14.02 13.13 -6.04
C ILE A 223 -14.58 11.76 -5.63
N SER A 224 -14.10 11.18 -4.52
CA SER A 224 -14.53 9.87 -4.04
C SER A 224 -16.02 9.83 -3.67
N LYS A 225 -16.56 10.91 -3.08
CA LYS A 225 -18.00 11.04 -2.81
C LYS A 225 -18.78 10.95 -4.11
N LYS A 226 -18.37 11.70 -5.13
CA LYS A 226 -19.04 11.71 -6.43
C LYS A 226 -19.00 10.35 -7.11
N LEU A 227 -17.84 9.71 -7.14
CA LEU A 227 -17.68 8.36 -7.69
C LEU A 227 -18.55 7.35 -6.94
N ARG A 228 -18.62 7.44 -5.61
CA ARG A 228 -19.46 6.58 -4.77
C ARG A 228 -20.95 6.79 -5.07
N GLU A 229 -21.43 8.02 -5.18
CA GLU A 229 -22.81 8.32 -5.57
C GLU A 229 -23.16 7.71 -6.93
N ASN A 230 -22.29 7.90 -7.93
CA ASN A 230 -22.48 7.34 -9.26
C ASN A 230 -22.51 5.81 -9.23
N ARG A 231 -21.64 5.19 -8.42
CA ARG A 231 -21.62 3.73 -8.21
C ARG A 231 -22.95 3.20 -7.64
N PHE A 232 -23.55 3.91 -6.69
CA PHE A 232 -24.88 3.55 -6.16
C PHE A 232 -26.00 3.75 -7.17
N LYS A 233 -25.99 4.87 -7.91
CA LYS A 233 -26.94 5.10 -9.02
C LYS A 233 -26.81 4.03 -10.09
N GLY A 234 -25.60 3.50 -10.31
CA GLY A 234 -25.31 2.37 -11.18
C GLY A 234 -25.70 0.99 -10.62
N GLY A 235 -26.38 0.92 -9.46
CA GLY A 235 -26.92 -0.32 -8.91
C GLY A 235 -26.01 -1.09 -7.96
N SER A 236 -24.90 -0.50 -7.49
CA SER A 236 -24.04 -1.19 -6.52
C SER A 236 -24.74 -1.40 -5.18
N CYS A 237 -24.61 -2.60 -4.60
CA CYS A 237 -25.14 -2.93 -3.28
C CYS A 237 -24.00 -3.18 -2.27
N PRO A 238 -23.81 -2.33 -1.25
CA PRO A 238 -22.80 -2.55 -0.21
C PRO A 238 -23.35 -3.53 0.83
N LEU A 239 -22.92 -4.79 0.75
CA LEU A 239 -23.16 -5.77 1.80
C LEU A 239 -21.97 -5.74 2.75
N LYS A 240 -22.17 -5.18 3.95
CA LYS A 240 -21.21 -5.32 5.05
C LYS A 240 -21.76 -6.35 6.02
N ALA A 241 -20.98 -7.40 6.30
CA ALA A 241 -21.30 -8.30 7.40
C ALA A 241 -21.35 -7.48 8.71
N GLN A 242 -22.38 -7.70 9.53
CA GLN A 242 -22.38 -7.16 10.89
C GLN A 242 -21.19 -7.80 11.63
N LYS A 243 -20.25 -6.94 12.08
CA LYS A 243 -19.15 -7.35 12.95
C LYS A 243 -19.67 -7.59 14.36
#